data_AF-A0A8C8WWU3-F1
#
_entry.id   AF-A0A8C8WWU3-F1
#
_cell.length_a   1.000
_cell.length_b   1.000
_cell.length_c   1.000
_cell.angle_alpha   90.00
_cell.angle_beta   90.00
_cell.angle_gamma   90.00
#
_symmetry.space_group_name_H-M   'P 1'
#
loop_
_entity.id
_entity.type
_entity.pdbx_description
1 polymer ?
#
loop_
_entity_poly.entity_id
_entity_poly.type
_entity_poly.pdbx_seq_one_letter_code
_entity_poly.pdbx_strand_id
1 'polypeptide(L)' 'VKRKCLCDLCTCGRHHCPHLPTKIYDKIEKPCLLSEYTENYPLYHSYLPRESFKPKREYQKGSVPMEGLTTSS' A
#
# COMPACT_ATOMS: atom_id res chain seq x y z
N VAL A 1 -4.22 18.94 -44.46
CA VAL A 1 -3.19 20.00 -44.25
C VAL A 1 -2.04 19.38 -43.47
N LYS A 2 -0.86 19.20 -44.07
CA LYS A 2 0.33 18.68 -43.35
C LYS A 2 0.85 19.79 -42.42
N ARG A 3 0.65 19.62 -41.11
CA ARG A 3 1.17 20.55 -40.10
C ARG A 3 2.68 20.32 -39.97
N LYS A 4 3.49 21.38 -40.08
CA LYS A 4 4.94 21.32 -39.87
C LYS A 4 5.20 20.93 -38.40
N CYS A 5 6.00 19.89 -38.15
CA CYS A 5 6.40 19.54 -36.79
C CYS A 5 7.55 20.43 -36.33
N LEU A 6 7.58 20.81 -35.05
CA LEU A 6 8.73 21.45 -34.41
C LEU A 6 9.91 20.49 -34.17
N CYS A 7 9.75 19.23 -34.56
CA CYS A 7 10.76 18.16 -34.50
C CYS A 7 12.03 18.51 -35.27
N ASP A 8 11.92 19.27 -36.36
CA ASP A 8 13.05 19.68 -37.20
C ASP A 8 13.95 20.72 -36.48
N LEU A 9 13.47 21.30 -35.39
CA LEU A 9 14.13 22.39 -34.64
C LEU A 9 14.35 22.06 -33.15
N CYS A 10 13.60 21.12 -32.57
CA CYS A 10 13.66 20.79 -31.14
C CYS A 10 13.71 19.28 -30.87
N THR A 11 14.77 18.84 -30.21
CA THR A 11 14.95 17.46 -29.69
C THR A 11 14.37 17.27 -28.27
N CYS A 12 13.75 18.31 -27.72
CA CYS A 12 13.22 18.35 -26.35
C CYS A 12 12.12 17.32 -26.04
N GLY A 13 11.52 16.66 -27.04
CA GLY A 13 10.52 15.59 -26.87
C GLY A 13 9.20 16.00 -26.20
N ARG A 14 9.03 17.28 -25.84
CA ARG A 14 7.89 17.84 -25.10
C ARG A 14 7.10 18.87 -25.93
N HIS A 15 6.81 18.57 -27.18
CA HIS A 15 5.96 19.41 -28.02
C HIS A 15 4.77 18.61 -28.55
N HIS A 16 3.70 19.30 -28.93
CA HIS A 16 2.53 18.68 -29.56
C HIS A 16 2.88 18.25 -30.98
N CYS A 17 3.38 17.02 -31.08
CA CYS A 17 3.82 16.42 -32.33
C CYS A 17 2.65 15.70 -33.04
N PRO A 18 2.47 15.90 -34.36
CA PRO A 18 1.54 15.09 -35.13
C PRO A 18 2.06 13.67 -35.44
N HIS A 19 3.35 13.38 -35.18
CA HIS A 19 3.88 12.02 -35.28
C HIS A 19 3.36 11.16 -34.12
N LEU A 20 3.21 9.85 -34.37
CA LEU A 20 2.91 8.91 -33.28
C LEU A 20 4.01 9.03 -32.21
N PRO A 21 3.64 9.09 -30.92
CA PRO A 21 4.61 9.22 -29.84
C PRO A 21 5.56 8.01 -29.84
N THR A 22 6.79 8.23 -30.29
CA THR A 22 7.90 7.26 -30.18
C THR A 22 8.47 7.31 -28.77
N LYS A 23 7.65 7.04 -27.74
CA LYS A 23 8.17 6.99 -26.37
C LYS A 23 9.14 5.83 -26.27
N ILE A 24 10.42 6.17 -26.12
CA ILE A 24 11.54 5.21 -25.95
C ILE A 24 11.37 4.45 -24.63
N TYR A 25 10.72 5.08 -23.66
CA TYR A 25 10.29 4.45 -22.42
C TYR A 25 8.83 4.09 -22.57
N ASP A 26 8.58 2.82 -22.87
CA ASP A 26 7.35 2.20 -22.40
C ASP A 26 7.28 2.48 -20.90
N LYS A 27 6.09 2.88 -20.43
CA LYS A 27 5.83 2.84 -18.99
C LYS A 27 5.86 1.37 -18.65
N ILE A 28 7.04 0.85 -18.33
CA ILE A 28 7.18 -0.50 -17.82
C ILE A 28 6.50 -0.42 -16.46
N GLU A 29 5.20 -0.70 -16.44
CA GLU A 29 4.37 -0.81 -15.24
C GLU A 29 4.88 -1.93 -14.32
N LYS A 30 5.86 -2.71 -14.79
CA LYS A 30 6.50 -3.79 -14.06
C LYS A 30 7.85 -3.33 -13.49
N PRO A 31 8.00 -3.24 -12.16
CA PRO A 31 9.32 -3.05 -11.57
C PRO A 31 10.26 -4.18 -12.01
N CYS A 32 11.52 -3.84 -12.26
CA CYS A 32 12.57 -4.82 -12.55
C CYS A 32 12.65 -5.83 -11.39
N LEU A 33 12.33 -7.09 -11.66
CA LEU A 33 12.26 -8.16 -10.66
C LEU A 33 13.64 -8.64 -10.17
N LEU A 34 14.73 -8.15 -10.77
CA LEU A 34 16.11 -8.60 -10.55
C LEU A 34 17.01 -7.42 -10.19
N SER A 35 16.60 -6.61 -9.21
CA SER A 35 17.46 -5.57 -8.65
C SER A 35 17.90 -5.94 -7.24
N GLU A 36 19.04 -5.39 -6.81
CA GLU A 36 19.47 -5.45 -5.41
C GLU A 36 18.37 -4.95 -4.46
N TYR A 37 17.55 -3.98 -4.90
CA TYR A 37 16.44 -3.47 -4.10
C TYR A 37 15.37 -4.53 -3.85
N THR A 38 14.95 -5.26 -4.89
CA THR A 38 13.95 -6.34 -4.76
C THR A 38 14.48 -7.55 -3.99
N GLU A 39 15.80 -7.78 -4.02
CA GLU A 39 16.46 -8.85 -3.27
C GLU A 39 16.61 -8.51 -1.78
N ASN A 40 17.00 -7.27 -1.46
CA ASN A 40 17.17 -6.81 -0.08
C ASN A 40 15.85 -6.45 0.62
N TYR A 41 14.82 -6.04 -0.14
CA TYR A 41 13.54 -5.59 0.39
C TYR A 41 12.36 -6.32 -0.26
N PRO A 42 12.19 -7.64 0.00
CA PRO A 42 11.04 -8.38 -0.49
C PRO A 42 9.74 -7.86 0.15
N LEU A 43 8.62 -8.01 -0.55
CA LEU A 43 7.31 -7.69 0.00
C LEU A 43 6.95 -8.70 1.11
N TYR A 44 7.14 -8.27 2.36
CA TYR A 44 6.74 -9.05 3.53
C TYR A 44 5.22 -9.15 3.61
N HIS A 45 4.70 -10.37 3.73
CA HIS A 45 3.26 -10.64 3.86
C HIS A 45 2.70 -10.32 5.27
N SER A 46 3.56 -9.99 6.23
CA SER A 46 3.18 -9.77 7.63
C SER A 46 2.77 -8.32 7.93
N TYR A 47 1.91 -7.73 7.09
CA TYR A 47 1.30 -6.41 7.33
C TYR A 47 0.04 -6.49 8.18
N LEU A 48 -0.39 -7.70 8.55
CA LEU A 48 -1.53 -7.84 9.44
C LEU A 48 -1.19 -7.28 10.83
N PRO A 49 -2.08 -6.48 11.42
CA PRO A 49 -1.94 -6.06 12.80
C PRO A 49 -1.71 -7.26 13.70
N ARG A 50 -0.76 -7.14 14.62
CA ARG A 50 -0.49 -8.20 15.59
C ARG A 50 -1.70 -8.41 16.50
N GLU A 51 -1.94 -9.66 16.84
CA GLU A 51 -2.93 -10.00 17.87
C GLU A 51 -2.66 -9.24 19.18
N SER A 52 -3.73 -8.76 19.79
CA SER A 52 -3.63 -7.98 21.01
C SER A 52 -3.10 -8.85 22.15
N PHE A 53 -2.20 -8.31 22.96
CA PHE A 53 -1.79 -8.93 24.24
C PHE A 53 -2.83 -8.73 25.36
N LYS A 54 -3.95 -8.07 25.05
CA LYS A 54 -4.96 -7.75 26.04
C LYS A 54 -5.56 -9.06 26.57
N PRO A 55 -5.68 -9.23 27.90
CA PRO A 55 -6.38 -10.35 28.46
C PRO A 55 -7.77 -10.47 27.84
N LYS A 56 -8.11 -11.68 27.38
CA LYS A 56 -9.46 -11.96 26.88
C LYS A 56 -10.43 -11.71 28.04
N ARG A 57 -11.39 -10.82 27.83
CA ARG A 57 -12.50 -10.61 28.78
C ARG A 57 -13.50 -11.76 28.61
N GLU A 58 -13.05 -12.98 28.90
CA GLU A 58 -13.94 -14.12 29.03
C GLU A 58 -14.82 -13.88 30.26
N TYR A 59 -16.12 -14.16 30.14
CA TYR A 59 -17.06 -13.99 31.25
C TYR A 59 -16.64 -14.93 32.39
N GLN A 60 -16.14 -14.33 33.47
CA GLN A 60 -15.86 -15.05 34.71
C GLN A 60 -17.15 -15.08 35.53
N LYS A 61 -17.87 -16.21 35.47
CA LYS A 61 -19.01 -16.44 36.34
C LYS A 61 -18.48 -16.52 37.78
N GLY A 62 -19.01 -15.69 38.69
CA GLY A 62 -18.75 -15.84 40.12
C GLY A 62 -19.10 -17.25 40.57
N SER A 63 -18.20 -17.89 41.32
CA SER A 63 -18.38 -19.27 41.80
C SER A 63 -19.48 -19.40 42.87
N VAL A 64 -19.78 -18.31 43.57
CA VAL A 64 -20.70 -18.28 44.72
C VAL A 64 -21.68 -17.11 44.56
N PRO A 65 -22.97 -17.29 44.92
CA PRO A 65 -23.91 -16.17 44.99
C PRO A 65 -23.44 -15.13 46.02
N MET A 66 -23.74 -13.85 45.77
CA MET A 66 -23.47 -12.79 46.74
C MET A 66 -24.35 -12.98 47.98
N GLU A 67 -23.76 -12.97 49.16
CA GLU A 67 -24.50 -13.01 50.42
C GLU A 67 -25.19 -11.65 50.66
N GLY A 68 -26.50 -11.68 50.89
CA GLY A 68 -27.33 -10.48 51.07
C GLY A 68 -27.31 -9.95 52.50
N LEU A 69 -26.14 -9.71 53.08
CA LEU A 69 -26.02 -9.12 54.42
C LEU A 69 -26.17 -7.59 54.33
N THR A 70 -27.25 -7.06 54.91
CA THR A 70 -27.54 -5.63 55.00
C THR A 70 -27.34 -5.12 56.43
N THR A 71 -26.70 -3.96 56.59
CA THR A 71 -26.37 -3.36 57.89
C THR A 71 -27.46 -2.44 58.46
N SER A 72 -28.71 -2.57 58.02
CA SER A 72 -29.83 -1.77 58.54
C SER A 72 -30.28 -2.27 59.90
N SER A 73 -29.79 -1.64 60.96
CA SER A 73 -30.24 -1.78 62.36
C SER A 73 -30.90 -0.50 62.84
#